data_AF-A0A2H0D0F2-F1
#
_entry.id   AF-A0A2H0D0F2-F1
#
_cell.length_a   1.000
_cell.length_b   1.000
_cell.length_c   1.000
_cell.angle_alpha   90.00
_cell.angle_beta   90.00
_cell.angle_gamma   90.00
#
_symmetry.space_group_name_H-M   'P 1'
#
loop_
_entity.id
_entity.type
_entity.pdbx_description
1 polymer ?
#
loop_
_entity_poly.entity_id
_entity_poly.type
_entity_poly.pdbx_seq_one_letter_code
_entity_poly.pdbx_strand_id
1 'polypeptide(L)'
;MESKSHNYKNNVISLRKEGKTYNEIGTILNVQIPKSTLSCWCKSIKLTEEQKERIGQIIKKNTEKSREAALIANRAKRKKYLKFSYIY
;
A
#
# COMPACT_ATOMS: atom_id res chain seq x y z
N MET A 1 -21.46 -10.46 22.89
CA MET A 1 -20.57 -9.49 22.21
C MET A 1 -19.82 -10.23 21.11
N GLU A 2 -20.42 -10.38 19.93
CA GLU A 2 -19.72 -10.95 18.79
C GLU A 2 -18.81 -9.89 18.16
N SER A 3 -17.52 -10.19 18.18
CA SER A 3 -16.43 -9.33 17.75
C SER A 3 -16.50 -9.01 16.26
N LYS A 4 -16.66 -7.72 15.91
CA LYS A 4 -16.61 -7.15 14.53
C LYS A 4 -15.43 -7.66 13.67
N SER A 5 -14.37 -8.20 14.26
CA SER A 5 -13.18 -8.70 13.57
C SER A 5 -13.40 -9.94 12.71
N HIS A 6 -14.38 -10.81 13.01
CA HIS A 6 -14.51 -12.10 12.30
C HIS A 6 -15.11 -11.95 10.89
N ASN A 7 -15.95 -10.93 10.67
CA ASN A 7 -16.69 -10.74 9.43
C ASN A 7 -15.77 -10.32 8.26
N TYR A 8 -14.77 -9.46 8.52
CA TYR A 8 -13.91 -8.93 7.46
C TYR A 8 -12.94 -9.96 6.87
N LYS A 9 -12.55 -10.99 7.62
CA LYS A 9 -11.57 -11.99 7.16
C LYS A 9 -12.03 -12.68 5.88
N ASN A 10 -13.29 -13.10 5.81
CA ASN A 10 -13.82 -13.79 4.64
C ASN A 10 -13.88 -12.87 3.41
N ASN A 11 -14.28 -11.61 3.61
CA ASN A 11 -14.32 -10.61 2.54
C ASN A 11 -12.90 -10.30 2.01
N VAL A 12 -11.92 -10.16 2.91
CA VAL A 12 -10.50 -9.98 2.54
C VAL A 12 -10.02 -11.16 1.69
N ILE A 13 -10.35 -12.39 2.09
CA ILE A 13 -9.94 -13.59 1.36
C ILE A 13 -10.58 -13.63 -0.03
N SER A 14 -11.87 -13.30 -0.16
CA SER A 14 -12.56 -13.23 -1.47
C SER A 14 -11.89 -12.23 -2.39
N LEU A 15 -11.75 -10.98 -1.93
CA LEU A 15 -11.12 -9.91 -2.71
C LEU A 15 -9.66 -10.24 -3.05
N ARG A 16 -8.96 -10.95 -2.17
CA ARG A 16 -7.60 -11.39 -2.46
C ARG A 16 -7.54 -12.45 -3.55
N LYS A 17 -8.47 -13.41 -3.56
CA LYS A 17 -8.60 -14.42 -4.63
C LYS A 17 -8.95 -13.78 -5.98
N GLU A 18 -9.69 -12.67 -5.97
CA GLU A 18 -9.94 -11.84 -7.16
C GLU A 18 -8.70 -11.06 -7.65
N GLY A 19 -7.59 -11.08 -6.91
CA GLY A 19 -6.35 -10.41 -7.31
C GLY A 19 -6.25 -8.95 -6.86
N LYS A 20 -7.07 -8.52 -5.89
CA LYS A 20 -6.95 -7.20 -5.26
C LYS A 20 -5.70 -7.13 -4.37
N THR A 21 -5.06 -5.97 -4.34
CA THR A 21 -3.97 -5.62 -3.43
C THR A 21 -4.51 -5.29 -2.04
N TYR A 22 -3.64 -5.34 -1.02
CA TYR A 22 -4.02 -5.01 0.35
C TYR A 22 -4.58 -3.58 0.49
N ASN A 23 -4.03 -2.63 -0.29
CA ASN A 23 -4.55 -1.26 -0.30
C ASN A 23 -5.95 -1.22 -0.93
N GLU A 24 -6.15 -1.84 -2.10
CA GLU A 24 -7.48 -1.92 -2.73
C GLU A 24 -8.51 -2.57 -1.79
N ILE A 25 -8.13 -3.65 -1.08
CA ILE A 25 -9.00 -4.32 -0.11
C ILE A 25 -9.41 -3.37 1.01
N GLY A 26 -8.46 -2.63 1.59
CA GLY A 26 -8.75 -1.64 2.62
C GLY A 26 -9.68 -0.54 2.13
N THR A 27 -9.47 -0.05 0.90
CA THR A 27 -10.34 0.96 0.28
C THR A 27 -11.75 0.42 0.01
N ILE A 28 -11.88 -0.79 -0.53
CA ILE A 28 -13.17 -1.41 -0.85
C ILE A 28 -13.99 -1.68 0.41
N LEU A 29 -13.35 -2.23 1.44
CA LEU A 29 -14.03 -2.54 2.71
C LEU A 29 -14.23 -1.30 3.58
N ASN A 30 -13.63 -0.16 3.21
CA ASN A 30 -13.57 1.06 3.99
C ASN A 30 -13.10 0.82 5.45
N VAL A 31 -12.12 -0.06 5.61
CA VAL A 31 -11.56 -0.44 6.91
C VAL A 31 -10.04 -0.44 6.84
N GLN A 32 -9.41 0.15 7.86
CA GLN A 32 -7.97 0.12 8.01
C GLN A 32 -7.54 -1.15 8.76
N ILE A 33 -7.22 -2.20 8.00
CA ILE A 33 -6.72 -3.46 8.54
C ILE A 33 -5.18 -3.41 8.55
N PRO A 34 -4.51 -3.73 9.69
CA PRO A 34 -3.07 -3.81 9.73
C PRO A 34 -2.50 -4.76 8.68
N LYS A 35 -1.37 -4.38 8.08
CA LYS A 35 -0.70 -5.18 7.03
C LYS A 35 -0.31 -6.56 7.53
N SER A 36 0.14 -6.69 8.78
CA SER A 36 0.47 -7.98 9.41
C SER A 36 -0.73 -8.92 9.41
N THR A 37 -1.91 -8.41 9.74
CA THR A 37 -3.18 -9.14 9.74
C THR A 37 -3.58 -9.57 8.33
N LEU A 38 -3.56 -8.65 7.36
CA LEU A 38 -3.86 -8.96 5.95
C LEU A 38 -2.90 -10.03 5.40
N SER A 39 -1.61 -9.92 5.72
CA SER A 39 -0.60 -10.88 5.32
C SER A 39 -0.84 -12.25 5.95
N CYS A 40 -1.24 -12.30 7.22
CA CYS A 40 -1.57 -13.55 7.91
C CYS A 40 -2.78 -14.24 7.25
N TRP A 41 -3.85 -13.49 6.99
CA TRP A 41 -5.09 -14.03 6.40
C TRP A 41 -4.92 -14.45 4.94
N CYS A 42 -4.09 -13.73 4.18
CA CYS A 42 -3.85 -14.00 2.77
C CYS A 42 -2.69 -14.96 2.50
N LYS A 43 -1.99 -15.45 3.53
CA LYS A 43 -0.73 -16.20 3.38
C LYS A 43 -0.85 -17.44 2.49
N SER A 44 -1.96 -18.16 2.58
CA SER A 44 -2.21 -19.40 1.83
C SER A 44 -2.84 -19.19 0.45
N ILE A 45 -3.18 -17.94 0.09
CA ILE A 45 -3.86 -17.64 -1.17
C ILE A 45 -2.83 -17.57 -2.28
N LYS A 46 -2.93 -18.50 -3.23
CA LYS A 46 -2.14 -18.48 -4.46
C LYS A 46 -2.80 -17.53 -5.46
N LEU A 47 -2.03 -16.57 -5.95
CA LEU A 47 -2.43 -15.72 -7.06
C LEU A 47 -2.04 -16.34 -8.40
N THR A 48 -2.82 -16.06 -9.43
CA THR A 48 -2.45 -16.40 -10.82
C THR A 48 -1.29 -15.51 -11.28
N GLU A 49 -0.58 -15.93 -12.33
CA GLU A 49 0.54 -15.15 -12.89
C GLU A 49 0.07 -13.78 -13.41
N GLU A 50 -1.08 -13.73 -14.08
CA GLU A 50 -1.69 -12.47 -14.55
C GLU A 50 -1.97 -11.50 -13.38
N GLN A 51 -2.52 -12.01 -12.27
CA GLN A 51 -2.76 -11.20 -11.08
C GLN A 51 -1.45 -10.69 -10.47
N LYS A 52 -0.40 -11.54 -10.42
CA LYS A 52 0.92 -11.13 -9.93
C LYS A 52 1.53 -10.05 -10.81
N GLU A 53 1.43 -10.20 -12.13
CA GLU A 53 1.94 -9.22 -13.09
C GLU A 53 1.23 -7.87 -12.92
N ARG A 54 -0.11 -7.86 -12.88
CA ARG A 54 -0.92 -6.67 -12.63
C ARG A 54 -0.49 -5.96 -11.34
N ILE A 55 -0.34 -6.73 -10.26
CA ILE A 55 0.11 -6.20 -8.96
C ILE A 55 1.54 -5.63 -9.06
N GLY A 56 2.44 -6.33 -9.77
CA GLY A 56 3.80 -5.88 -10.02
C GLY A 56 3.84 -4.53 -10.75
N GLN A 57 3.03 -4.37 -11.79
CA GLN A 57 2.91 -3.11 -12.54
C GLN A 57 2.41 -1.96 -11.64
N ILE A 58 1.39 -2.22 -10.80
CA ILE A 58 0.88 -1.24 -9.83
C ILE A 58 1.98 -0.83 -8.84
N ILE A 59 2.72 -1.79 -8.28
CA ILE A 59 3.81 -1.52 -7.34
C ILE A 59 4.91 -0.70 -7.99
N LYS A 60 5.30 -1.04 -9.23
CA LYS A 60 6.31 -0.31 -10.00
C LYS A 60 5.91 1.15 -10.19
N LYS A 61 4.69 1.39 -10.71
CA LYS A 61 4.15 2.74 -10.92
C LYS A 61 4.08 3.56 -9.63
N ASN A 62 3.64 2.95 -8.53
CA ASN A 62 3.59 3.64 -7.23
C ASN A 62 4.97 3.98 -6.69
N THR A 63 5.96 3.10 -6.92
CA THR A 63 7.34 3.32 -6.51
C THR A 63 7.97 4.47 -7.30
N GLU A 64 7.76 4.52 -8.61
CA GLU A 64 8.22 5.61 -9.48
C GLU A 64 7.64 6.96 -9.02
N LYS A 65 6.32 7.03 -8.82
CA LYS A 65 5.66 8.24 -8.29
C LYS A 65 6.21 8.66 -6.92
N SER A 66 6.49 7.70 -6.05
CA SER A 66 7.05 7.98 -4.72
C SER A 66 8.47 8.54 -4.81
N ARG A 67 9.29 8.04 -5.75
CA ARG A 67 10.64 8.57 -6.01
C ARG A 67 10.60 10.01 -6.50
N GLU A 68 9.71 10.31 -7.44
CA GLU A 68 9.52 11.68 -7.94
C GLU A 68 9.14 12.65 -6.80
N ALA A 69 8.16 12.26 -5.98
CA ALA A 69 7.74 13.06 -4.82
C ALA A 69 8.90 13.27 -3.83
N ALA A 70 9.70 12.24 -3.57
CA ALA A 70 10.87 12.33 -2.69
C ALA A 70 11.93 13.29 -3.24
N LEU A 71 12.20 13.27 -4.55
CA LEU A 71 13.13 14.19 -5.20
C LEU A 71 12.68 15.64 -5.06
N ILE A 72 11.39 15.91 -5.28
CA ILE A 72 10.79 17.25 -5.12
C ILE A 72 10.93 17.72 -3.67
N ALA A 73 10.55 16.87 -2.71
CA ALA A 73 10.66 17.18 -1.28
C ALA A 73 12.11 17.44 -0.86
N ASN A 74 13.06 16.65 -1.35
CA ASN A 74 14.48 16.82 -1.05
C ASN A 74 15.04 18.12 -1.64
N ARG A 75 14.65 18.48 -2.88
CA ARG A 75 15.02 19.78 -3.49
C ARG A 75 14.48 20.96 -2.65
N ALA A 76 13.23 20.89 -2.20
CA ALA A 76 12.63 21.92 -1.36
C ALA A 76 13.36 22.06 -0.01
N LYS A 77 13.64 20.94 0.67
CA LYS A 77 14.42 20.90 1.91
C LYS A 77 15.83 21.48 1.71
N ARG A 78 16.51 21.11 0.63
CA ARG A 78 17.86 21.61 0.30
C ARG A 78 17.88 23.11 0.07
N LYS A 79 16.91 23.66 -0.66
CA LYS A 79 16.77 25.12 -0.85
C LYS A 79 16.59 25.85 0.48
N LYS A 80 15.74 25.33 1.37
CA LYS A 80 15.53 25.90 2.71
C LYS A 80 16.81 25.89 3.54
N TYR A 81 17.54 24.78 3.53
CA TYR A 81 18.82 24.64 4.25
C TYR A 81 19.87 25.63 3.74
N LEU A 82 20.06 25.72 2.42
CA LEU A 82 21.03 26.64 1.81
C LEU A 82 20.67 28.09 2.11
N LYS A 83 19.39 28.49 1.99
CA LYS A 83 18.96 29.84 2.35
C LYS A 83 19.28 30.19 3.81
N PHE A 84 19.11 29.24 4.73
CA PHE A 84 19.46 29.44 6.14
C PHE A 84 20.97 29.52 6.36
N SER A 85 21.76 28.74 5.61
CA SER A 85 23.22 28.70 5.71
C SER A 85 23.94 29.96 5.20
N TYR A 86 23.33 30.75 4.29
CA TYR A 86 23.91 31.99 3.77
C TYR A 86 23.58 33.23 4.64
N ILE A 87 22.85 33.06 5.75
CA ILE A 87 22.44 34.15 6.67
C ILE A 87 23.39 34.26 7.89
N TYR A 88 24.40 33.40 7.99
CA TYR A 88 25.50 33.46 8.95
C TYR A 88 26.84 33.57 8.19
#